data_AF-A0A1W1IDY6-F1
#
_entry.id   AF-A0A1W1IDY6-F1
#
_cell.length_a   1.000
_cell.length_b   1.000
_cell.length_c   1.000
_cell.angle_alpha   90.00
_cell.angle_beta   90.00
_cell.angle_gamma   90.00
#
_symmetry.space_group_name_H-M   'P 1'
#
loop_
_entity.id
_entity.type
_entity.pdbx_description
1 polymer ?
#
loop_
_entity_poly.entity_id
_entity_poly.type
_entity_poly.pdbx_seq_one_letter_code
_entity_poly.pdbx_strand_id
1 'polypeptide(L)'
;MGRVTIITGEMDTGKTTELIRLYHGMPVGTADGFASIKAFSKQGAFEGYDLKRLATGTTAPFIRLSKSDEAPLQQDNFDFDRFTFLREPFEAAEQAVREMISDPLIRTVLLDEIGPVELQGYGFCRALKDLLASDKDLYLCINRKNLDPVVKKFEIGSYRLIEVENQTFPSR
;
A
#
# COMPACT_ATOMS: atom_id res chain seq x y z
N MET A 1 16.32 11.39 -9.19
CA MET A 1 15.51 10.98 -8.03
C MET A 1 14.14 11.59 -8.22
N GLY A 2 13.10 10.77 -8.22
CA GLY A 2 11.73 11.26 -8.37
C GLY A 2 11.23 11.98 -7.11
N ARG A 3 10.06 12.62 -7.21
CA ARG A 3 9.44 13.34 -6.11
C ARG A 3 8.65 12.38 -5.23
N VAL A 4 8.73 12.54 -3.91
CA VAL A 4 7.92 11.77 -2.96
C VAL A 4 6.75 12.63 -2.48
N THR A 5 5.54 12.09 -2.58
CA THR A 5 4.33 12.64 -1.95
C THR A 5 3.81 11.64 -0.94
N ILE A 6 3.60 12.08 0.30
CA ILE A 6 3.05 11.25 1.36
C ILE A 6 1.60 11.68 1.61
N ILE A 7 0.69 10.72 1.53
CA ILE A 7 -0.71 10.87 1.92
C ILE A 7 -0.81 10.35 3.36
N THR A 8 -1.13 11.22 4.30
CA THR A 8 -1.21 10.88 5.72
C THR A 8 -2.55 11.22 6.34
N GLY A 9 -2.83 10.63 7.49
CA GLY A 9 -4.11 10.71 8.18
C GLY A 9 -4.22 9.60 9.22
N GLU A 10 -5.24 9.69 10.07
CA GLU A 10 -5.55 8.64 11.04
C GLU A 10 -5.96 7.33 10.36
N MET A 11 -6.18 6.28 11.15
CA MET A 11 -6.74 5.04 10.62
C MET A 11 -8.13 5.30 10.02
N ASP A 12 -8.45 4.67 8.89
CA ASP A 12 -9.76 4.77 8.23
C ASP A 12 -10.24 6.17 7.79
N THR A 13 -9.35 7.17 7.68
CA THR A 13 -9.73 8.53 7.22
C THR A 13 -9.94 8.68 5.70
N GLY A 14 -9.75 7.62 4.91
CA GLY A 14 -9.91 7.66 3.45
C GLY A 14 -8.63 7.87 2.64
N LYS A 15 -7.44 7.65 3.22
CA LYS A 15 -6.15 7.71 2.50
C LYS A 15 -6.14 6.87 1.22
N THR A 16 -6.57 5.61 1.30
CA THR A 16 -6.70 4.73 0.12
C THR A 16 -7.62 5.32 -0.95
N THR A 17 -8.74 5.93 -0.54
CA THR A 17 -9.66 6.62 -1.45
C THR A 17 -8.97 7.80 -2.15
N GLU A 18 -8.21 8.60 -1.41
CA GLU A 18 -7.45 9.72 -1.97
C GLU A 18 -6.33 9.24 -2.91
N LEU A 19 -5.63 8.17 -2.58
CA LEU A 19 -4.62 7.55 -3.44
C LEU A 19 -5.23 7.09 -4.77
N ILE A 20 -6.38 6.41 -4.73
CA ILE A 20 -7.11 5.98 -5.93
C ILE A 20 -7.62 7.18 -6.73
N ARG A 21 -8.10 8.24 -6.06
CA ARG A 21 -8.53 9.49 -6.71
C ARG A 21 -7.37 10.14 -7.46
N LEU A 22 -6.20 10.24 -6.83
CA LEU A 22 -4.99 10.81 -7.42
C LEU A 22 -4.55 9.99 -8.63
N TYR A 23 -4.53 8.66 -8.52
CA TYR A 23 -4.24 7.77 -9.65
C TYR A 23 -5.16 8.04 -10.85
N HIS A 24 -6.48 8.14 -10.65
CA HIS A 24 -7.42 8.43 -11.72
C HIS A 24 -7.28 9.83 -12.33
N GLY A 25 -6.65 10.77 -11.62
CA GLY A 25 -6.30 12.09 -12.15
C GLY A 25 -5.04 12.13 -13.01
N MET A 26 -4.27 11.04 -13.06
CA MET A 26 -3.02 10.97 -13.83
C MET A 26 -3.29 10.58 -15.30
N PRO A 27 -2.40 10.97 -16.24
CA PRO A 27 -2.52 10.52 -17.62
C PRO A 27 -2.50 8.98 -17.72
N VAL A 28 -3.43 8.44 -18.51
CA VAL A 28 -3.59 6.98 -18.69
C VAL A 28 -2.26 6.36 -19.14
N GLY A 29 -1.89 5.25 -18.49
CA GLY A 29 -0.67 4.50 -18.81
C GLY A 29 0.63 5.12 -18.29
N THR A 30 0.57 6.20 -17.50
CA THR A 30 1.77 6.85 -16.93
C THR A 30 1.96 6.59 -15.43
N ALA A 31 0.99 5.92 -14.81
CA ALA A 31 1.03 5.56 -13.40
C ALA A 31 0.54 4.14 -13.21
N ASP A 32 1.05 3.49 -12.16
CA ASP A 32 0.57 2.19 -11.67
C ASP A 32 0.86 2.12 -10.16
N GLY A 33 0.52 1.01 -9.53
CA GLY A 33 0.77 0.80 -8.13
C GLY A 33 -0.28 -0.08 -7.50
N PHE A 34 -0.36 0.00 -6.18
CA PHE A 34 -1.17 -0.89 -5.37
C PHE A 34 -1.99 -0.14 -4.33
N ALA A 35 -3.23 -0.57 -4.16
CA ALA A 35 -4.14 -0.12 -3.11
C ALA A 35 -4.63 -1.31 -2.29
N SER A 36 -4.77 -1.13 -0.97
CA SER A 36 -5.28 -2.15 -0.06
C SER A 36 -6.77 -1.95 0.17
N ILE A 37 -7.59 -2.77 -0.49
CA ILE A 37 -9.05 -2.67 -0.45
C ILE A 37 -9.60 -3.56 0.66
N LYS A 38 -10.45 -3.02 1.54
CA LYS A 38 -11.09 -3.83 2.60
C LYS A 38 -11.88 -4.98 2.00
N ALA A 39 -11.59 -6.20 2.45
CA ALA A 39 -12.30 -7.42 2.11
C ALA A 39 -13.34 -7.73 3.20
N PHE A 40 -14.55 -8.09 2.78
CA PHE A 40 -15.65 -8.46 3.66
C PHE A 40 -16.25 -9.80 3.25
N SER A 41 -16.66 -10.59 4.23
CA SER A 41 -17.37 -11.85 4.03
C SER A 41 -18.74 -11.61 3.37
N LYS A 42 -19.37 -12.68 2.89
CA LYS A 42 -20.76 -12.61 2.37
C LYS A 42 -21.75 -12.12 3.42
N GLN A 43 -21.43 -12.27 4.70
CA GLN A 43 -22.24 -11.81 5.83
C GLN A 43 -21.86 -10.39 6.28
N GLY A 44 -20.93 -9.72 5.59
CA GLY A 44 -20.50 -8.35 5.89
C GLY A 44 -19.45 -8.24 6.99
N ALA A 45 -18.88 -9.36 7.46
CA ALA A 45 -17.80 -9.32 8.44
C ALA A 45 -16.48 -8.93 7.78
N PHE A 46 -15.70 -8.05 8.40
CA PHE A 46 -14.37 -7.70 7.89
C PHE A 46 -13.43 -8.91 7.93
N GLU A 47 -12.80 -9.25 6.81
CA GLU A 47 -11.90 -10.41 6.67
C GLU A 47 -10.43 -10.03 6.46
N GLY A 48 -10.15 -8.77 6.15
CA GLY A 48 -8.79 -8.28 5.88
C GLY A 48 -8.76 -7.35 4.67
N TYR A 49 -7.72 -7.46 3.85
CA TYR A 49 -7.48 -6.59 2.71
C TYR A 49 -7.09 -7.36 1.45
N ASP A 50 -7.65 -6.97 0.33
CA ASP A 50 -7.24 -7.37 -1.01
C ASP A 50 -6.25 -6.36 -1.58
N LEU A 51 -5.20 -6.85 -2.24
CA LEU A 51 -4.29 -6.01 -2.97
C LEU A 51 -4.84 -5.79 -4.37
N LYS A 52 -5.13 -4.54 -4.71
CA LYS A 52 -5.59 -4.13 -6.03
C LYS A 52 -4.46 -3.47 -6.79
N ARG A 53 -4.11 -4.00 -7.96
CA ARG A 53 -3.23 -3.31 -8.92
C ARG A 53 -4.03 -2.22 -9.64
N LEU A 54 -3.50 -1.00 -9.65
CA LEU A 54 -4.22 0.18 -10.14
C LEU A 54 -4.39 0.20 -11.67
N ALA A 55 -3.34 -0.15 -12.42
CA ALA A 55 -3.38 -0.17 -13.89
C ALA A 55 -4.36 -1.19 -14.46
N THR A 56 -4.38 -2.40 -13.89
CA THR A 56 -5.16 -3.53 -14.42
C THR A 56 -6.51 -3.69 -13.72
N GLY A 57 -6.68 -3.15 -12.52
CA GLY A 57 -7.83 -3.39 -11.67
C GLY A 57 -7.88 -4.80 -11.07
N THR A 58 -6.89 -5.66 -11.34
CA THR A 58 -6.83 -7.03 -10.81
C THR A 58 -6.68 -7.00 -9.29
N THR A 59 -7.38 -7.91 -8.61
CA THR A 59 -7.36 -8.03 -7.15
C THR A 59 -6.92 -9.43 -6.76
N ALA A 60 -6.18 -9.52 -5.66
CA ALA A 60 -5.83 -10.77 -5.03
C ALA A 60 -5.97 -10.63 -3.51
N PRO A 61 -6.36 -11.71 -2.79
CA PRO A 61 -6.21 -11.79 -1.35
C PRO A 61 -4.81 -11.34 -0.92
N PHE A 62 -4.65 -10.55 0.13
CA PHE A 62 -3.30 -10.07 0.51
C PHE A 62 -3.07 -10.16 2.01
N ILE A 63 -3.95 -9.56 2.79
CA ILE A 63 -3.91 -9.59 4.24
C ILE A 63 -5.22 -10.20 4.70
N ARG A 64 -5.17 -11.14 5.63
CA ARG A 64 -6.36 -11.76 6.22
C ARG A 64 -6.27 -11.71 7.73
N LEU A 65 -7.41 -11.65 8.41
CA LEU A 65 -7.41 -11.85 9.86
C LEU A 65 -6.93 -13.26 10.17
N SER A 66 -5.96 -13.36 11.09
CA SER A 66 -5.50 -14.64 11.61
C SER A 66 -6.66 -15.31 12.33
N LYS A 67 -7.00 -16.54 11.92
CA LYS A 67 -8.00 -17.34 12.64
C LYS A 67 -7.28 -18.07 13.77
N SER A 68 -7.75 -17.87 14.99
CA SER A 68 -7.18 -18.43 16.23
C SER A 68 -7.06 -19.96 16.24
N ASP A 69 -7.82 -20.65 15.38
CA ASP A 69 -8.01 -22.10 15.43
C ASP A 69 -7.69 -22.84 14.11
N GLU A 70 -7.16 -22.16 13.09
CA GLU A 70 -6.76 -22.82 11.84
C GLU A 70 -5.25 -23.06 11.81
N ALA A 71 -4.85 -24.28 11.43
CA ALA A 71 -3.45 -24.61 11.17
C ALA A 71 -2.85 -23.59 10.18
N PRO A 72 -1.57 -23.20 10.34
CA PRO A 72 -0.96 -22.13 9.55
C PRO A 72 -1.26 -22.33 8.06
N LEU A 73 -1.92 -21.33 7.47
CA LEU A 73 -2.20 -21.26 6.04
C LEU A 73 -0.85 -21.29 5.32
N GLN A 74 -0.46 -22.44 4.76
CA GLN A 74 0.76 -22.68 3.97
C GLN A 74 2.09 -22.29 4.67
N GLN A 75 3.17 -23.02 4.40
CA GLN A 75 4.48 -22.86 5.09
C GLN A 75 5.19 -21.51 4.87
N ASP A 76 4.54 -20.58 4.19
CA ASP A 76 5.17 -19.44 3.52
C ASP A 76 4.53 -18.09 3.87
N ASN A 77 3.36 -18.07 4.50
CA ASN A 77 2.73 -16.85 4.97
C ASN A 77 3.41 -16.34 6.24
N PHE A 78 3.31 -15.04 6.53
CA PHE A 78 3.81 -14.48 7.78
C PHE A 78 2.69 -13.80 8.57
N ASP A 79 2.73 -13.97 9.88
CA ASP A 79 1.81 -13.31 10.79
C ASP A 79 2.42 -12.03 11.33
N PHE A 80 1.59 -10.98 11.40
CA PHE A 80 1.92 -9.71 12.01
C PHE A 80 0.70 -9.18 12.75
N ASP A 81 0.80 -9.11 14.08
CA ASP A 81 -0.33 -8.78 14.96
C ASP A 81 -1.50 -9.76 14.72
N ARG A 82 -2.72 -9.26 14.50
CA ARG A 82 -3.92 -10.05 14.21
C ARG A 82 -4.07 -10.47 12.74
N PHE A 83 -3.05 -10.27 11.92
CA PHE A 83 -3.13 -10.44 10.47
C PHE A 83 -2.12 -11.45 9.94
N THR A 84 -2.57 -12.26 9.00
CA THR A 84 -1.75 -13.16 8.17
C THR A 84 -1.57 -12.54 6.79
N PHE A 85 -0.32 -12.38 6.36
CA PHE A 85 0.05 -11.85 5.06
C PHE A 85 0.33 -13.00 4.10
N LEU A 86 -0.33 -12.97 2.94
CA LEU A 86 -0.25 -14.02 1.94
C LEU A 86 0.96 -13.80 1.03
N ARG A 87 1.83 -14.82 0.93
CA ARG A 87 3.12 -14.70 0.23
C ARG A 87 3.01 -14.58 -1.28
N GLU A 88 2.23 -15.44 -1.94
CA GLU A 88 2.11 -15.44 -3.40
C GLU A 88 1.65 -14.07 -3.96
N PRO A 89 0.57 -13.45 -3.45
CA PRO A 89 0.16 -12.09 -3.84
C PRO A 89 1.24 -11.04 -3.60
N PHE A 90 2.00 -11.19 -2.51
CA PHE A 90 3.10 -10.30 -2.17
C PHE A 90 4.27 -10.41 -3.17
N GLU A 91 4.70 -11.64 -3.52
CA GLU A 91 5.78 -11.87 -4.49
C GLU A 91 5.40 -11.37 -5.89
N ALA A 92 4.15 -11.60 -6.31
CA ALA A 92 3.61 -11.06 -7.55
C ALA A 92 3.62 -9.53 -7.58
N ALA A 93 3.28 -8.89 -6.46
CA ALA A 93 3.31 -7.44 -6.32
C ALA A 93 4.75 -6.88 -6.37
N GLU A 94 5.71 -7.51 -5.69
CA GLU A 94 7.12 -7.10 -5.78
C GLU A 94 7.66 -7.21 -7.22
N GLN A 95 7.30 -8.28 -7.93
CA GLN A 95 7.69 -8.45 -9.32
C GLN A 95 7.10 -7.35 -10.21
N ALA A 96 5.82 -7.04 -10.01
CA ALA A 96 5.18 -5.94 -10.72
C ALA A 96 5.82 -4.57 -10.39
N VAL A 97 6.26 -4.32 -9.15
CA VAL A 97 7.00 -3.08 -8.84
C VAL A 97 8.31 -3.01 -9.61
N ARG A 98 9.06 -4.11 -9.74
CA ARG A 98 10.29 -4.13 -10.55
C ARG A 98 10.03 -3.81 -12.02
N GLU A 99 8.92 -4.32 -12.56
CA GLU A 99 8.46 -3.99 -13.91
C GLU A 99 8.11 -2.51 -14.04
N MET A 100 7.37 -1.93 -13.08
CA MET A 100 7.03 -0.49 -13.05
C MET A 100 8.28 0.39 -13.02
N ILE A 101 9.31 0.02 -12.24
CA ILE A 101 10.59 0.75 -12.20
C ILE A 101 11.27 0.73 -13.57
N SER A 102 11.22 -0.41 -14.26
CA SER A 102 11.92 -0.62 -15.53
C SER A 102 11.17 -0.06 -16.74
N ASP A 103 9.86 0.16 -16.62
CA ASP A 103 9.01 0.68 -17.68
C ASP A 103 9.20 2.21 -17.84
N PRO A 104 9.68 2.71 -18.98
CA PRO A 104 9.86 4.14 -19.21
C PRO A 104 8.55 4.93 -19.36
N LEU A 105 7.42 4.25 -19.61
CA LEU A 105 6.11 4.89 -19.69
C LEU A 105 5.55 5.20 -18.30
N ILE A 106 5.81 4.33 -17.33
CA ILE A 106 5.42 4.54 -15.94
C ILE A 106 6.32 5.60 -15.33
N ARG A 107 5.74 6.74 -14.97
CA ARG A 107 6.42 7.87 -14.33
C ARG A 107 6.14 7.95 -12.84
N THR A 108 4.97 7.44 -12.43
CA THR A 108 4.49 7.54 -11.04
C THR A 108 4.11 6.16 -10.51
N VAL A 109 4.55 5.85 -9.29
CA VAL A 109 4.16 4.63 -8.58
C VAL A 109 3.46 5.00 -7.27
N LEU A 110 2.31 4.38 -7.03
CA LEU A 110 1.51 4.61 -5.82
C LEU A 110 1.52 3.35 -4.94
N LEU A 111 1.88 3.49 -3.66
CA LEU A 111 1.84 2.40 -2.69
C LEU A 111 0.99 2.79 -1.48
N ASP A 112 0.07 1.90 -1.13
CA ASP A 112 -0.80 2.06 0.03
C ASP A 112 -0.21 1.37 1.29
N GLU A 113 -0.71 1.78 2.46
CA GLU A 113 -0.43 1.15 3.78
C GLU A 113 1.06 0.93 4.13
N ILE A 114 1.98 1.83 3.75
CA ILE A 114 3.37 1.79 4.20
C ILE A 114 3.44 2.10 5.70
N GLY A 115 3.98 1.18 6.50
CA GLY A 115 3.97 1.37 7.95
C GLY A 115 4.63 0.26 8.77
N PRO A 116 3.96 -0.32 9.78
CA PRO A 116 4.62 -1.17 10.78
C PRO A 116 5.33 -2.38 10.21
N VAL A 117 4.76 -2.97 9.16
CA VAL A 117 5.31 -4.16 8.48
C VAL A 117 6.65 -3.82 7.82
N GLU A 118 6.68 -2.74 7.03
CA GLU A 118 7.89 -2.21 6.40
C GLU A 118 8.91 -1.72 7.43
N LEU A 119 8.44 -1.15 8.54
CA LEU A 119 9.28 -0.74 9.67
C LEU A 119 9.98 -1.92 10.36
N GLN A 120 9.43 -3.14 10.31
CA GLN A 120 10.10 -4.36 10.77
C GLN A 120 10.93 -5.04 9.68
N GLY A 121 10.90 -4.54 8.44
CA GLY A 121 11.67 -5.08 7.32
C GLY A 121 10.94 -6.14 6.49
N TYR A 122 9.66 -6.37 6.77
CA TYR A 122 8.75 -7.20 5.98
C TYR A 122 7.98 -6.34 4.98
N GLY A 123 6.99 -6.93 4.30
CA GLY A 123 6.14 -6.21 3.35
C GLY A 123 6.97 -5.56 2.25
N PHE A 124 6.53 -4.41 1.73
CA PHE A 124 7.16 -3.76 0.59
C PHE A 124 8.52 -3.10 0.90
N CYS A 125 9.23 -3.50 1.96
CA CYS A 125 10.48 -2.89 2.38
C CYS A 125 11.54 -2.83 1.27
N ARG A 126 11.73 -3.93 0.53
CA ARG A 126 12.69 -3.97 -0.58
C ARG A 126 12.21 -3.14 -1.77
N ALA A 127 10.97 -3.40 -2.20
CA ALA A 127 10.33 -2.65 -3.28
C ALA A 127 10.34 -1.13 -3.05
N LEU A 128 10.08 -0.67 -1.82
CA LEU A 128 10.10 0.74 -1.45
C LEU A 128 11.51 1.35 -1.53
N LYS A 129 12.55 0.61 -1.12
CA LYS A 129 13.94 1.07 -1.29
C LYS A 129 14.32 1.22 -2.76
N ASP A 130 13.95 0.24 -3.57
CA ASP A 130 14.24 0.26 -5.01
C ASP A 130 13.49 1.42 -5.69
N LEU A 131 12.24 1.67 -5.30
CA LEU A 131 11.45 2.82 -5.76
C LEU A 131 12.05 4.16 -5.34
N LEU A 132 12.48 4.32 -4.09
CA LEU A 132 13.10 5.55 -3.58
C LEU A 132 14.44 5.85 -4.27
N ALA A 133 15.17 4.82 -4.69
CA ALA A 133 16.40 4.95 -5.47
C ALA A 133 16.16 5.24 -6.97
N SER A 134 14.93 5.08 -7.45
CA SER A 134 14.57 5.26 -8.86
C SER A 134 14.33 6.72 -9.26
N ASP A 135 14.01 6.94 -10.53
CA ASP A 135 13.56 8.21 -11.08
C ASP A 135 12.02 8.40 -11.06
N LYS A 136 11.27 7.43 -10.51
CA LYS A 136 9.80 7.47 -10.43
C LYS A 136 9.32 8.44 -9.36
N ASP A 137 8.29 9.21 -9.67
CA ASP A 137 7.52 9.95 -8.67
C ASP A 137 6.73 8.95 -7.81
N LEU A 138 6.66 9.17 -6.49
CA LEU A 138 6.03 8.25 -5.54
C LEU A 138 4.86 8.91 -4.82
N TYR A 139 3.78 8.15 -4.64
CA TYR A 139 2.72 8.47 -3.69
C TYR A 139 2.64 7.34 -2.66
N LEU A 140 2.86 7.69 -1.39
CA LEU A 140 2.90 6.73 -0.29
C LEU A 140 1.79 7.05 0.70
N CYS A 141 0.87 6.12 0.96
CA CYS A 141 -0.02 6.26 2.11
C CYS A 141 0.70 5.80 3.37
N ILE A 142 0.83 6.70 4.35
CA ILE A 142 1.45 6.41 5.64
C ILE A 142 0.54 6.93 6.74
N ASN A 143 0.12 6.05 7.65
CA ASN A 143 -0.64 6.47 8.83
C ASN A 143 0.15 7.51 9.64
N ARG A 144 -0.51 8.56 10.14
CA ARG A 144 0.12 9.68 10.86
C ARG A 144 1.10 9.22 11.94
N LYS A 145 0.74 8.20 12.73
CA LYS A 145 1.61 7.67 13.81
C LYS A 145 2.92 7.04 13.31
N ASN A 146 2.96 6.60 12.05
CA ASN A 146 4.10 5.93 11.43
C ASN A 146 4.90 6.86 10.50
N LEU A 147 4.49 8.12 10.32
CA LEU A 147 5.13 9.06 9.40
C LEU A 147 6.61 9.25 9.73
N ASP A 148 6.92 9.75 10.92
CA ASP A 148 8.30 10.03 11.32
C ASP A 148 9.18 8.76 11.35
N PRO A 149 8.72 7.62 11.91
CA PRO A 149 9.47 6.38 11.82
C PRO A 149 9.79 5.93 10.39
N VAL A 150 8.82 6.02 9.47
CA VAL A 150 9.00 5.60 8.06
C VAL A 150 9.96 6.55 7.35
N VAL A 151 9.75 7.86 7.46
CA VAL A 151 10.62 8.88 6.87
C VAL A 151 12.05 8.69 7.33
N LYS A 152 12.26 8.42 8.63
CA LYS A 152 13.59 8.16 9.19
C LYS A 152 14.19 6.85 8.69
N LYS A 153 13.44 5.75 8.70
CA LYS A 153 13.96 4.42 8.30
C LYS A 153 14.36 4.37 6.83
N PHE A 154 13.59 5.03 5.97
CA PHE A 154 13.79 5.03 4.52
C PHE A 154 14.52 6.27 4.02
N GLU A 155 15.05 7.10 4.93
CA GLU A 155 15.87 8.28 4.61
C GLU A 155 15.20 9.22 3.59
N ILE A 156 13.88 9.42 3.72
CA ILE A 156 13.10 10.25 2.80
C ILE A 156 13.40 11.73 3.09
N GLY A 157 14.40 12.29 2.40
CA GLY A 157 14.93 13.63 2.70
C GLY A 157 13.97 14.79 2.40
N SER A 158 13.16 14.69 1.34
CA SER A 158 12.16 15.71 0.99
C SER A 158 10.90 15.08 0.44
N TYR A 159 9.74 15.50 0.96
CA TYR A 159 8.45 15.04 0.49
C TYR A 159 7.40 16.15 0.54
N ARG A 160 6.38 16.03 -0.32
CA ARG A 160 5.14 16.79 -0.19
C ARG A 160 4.19 16.03 0.72
N LEU A 161 3.53 16.70 1.65
CA LEU A 161 2.51 16.10 2.50
C LEU A 161 1.11 16.44 2.00
N ILE A 162 0.23 15.44 1.96
CA ILE A 162 -1.22 15.57 1.76
C ILE A 162 -1.88 15.00 3.02
N GLU A 163 -2.52 15.86 3.82
CA GLU A 163 -3.26 15.42 5.00
C GLU A 163 -4.73 15.14 4.63
N VAL A 164 -5.18 13.94 4.95
CA VAL A 164 -6.58 13.51 4.80
C VAL A 164 -7.22 13.53 6.18
N GLU A 165 -8.06 14.53 6.40
CA GLU A 165 -8.90 14.65 7.58
C GLU A 165 -10.21 13.88 7.39
N ASN A 166 -10.84 13.48 8.51
CA ASN A 166 -12.12 12.77 8.47
C ASN A 166 -13.15 13.55 7.65
N GLN A 167 -13.59 12.98 6.53
CA GLN A 167 -14.88 13.35 5.97
C GLN A 167 -15.92 12.80 6.94
N THR A 168 -16.43 13.65 7.84
CA THR A 168 -17.70 13.37 8.52
C THR A 168 -18.76 13.19 7.45
N PHE A 169 -18.99 11.95 7.03
CA PHE A 169 -20.21 11.62 6.33
C PHE A 169 -21.33 11.78 7.36
N PRO A 170 -22.26 12.75 7.18
CA PRO A 170 -23.42 12.79 8.03
C PRO A 170 -24.13 11.44 7.90
N SER A 171 -24.35 10.79 9.04
CA SER A 171 -25.18 9.59 9.12
C SER A 171 -26.48 9.85 8.36
N ARG A 172 -26.72 9.11 7.28
CA ARG A 172 -28.03 9.01 6.66
C ARG A 172 -28.75 7.81 7.24
#